data_AF-A0A255R090-F1
#
_entry.id   AF-A0A255R090-F1
#
_cell.length_a   1.000
_cell.length_b   1.000
_cell.length_c   1.000
_cell.angle_alpha   90.00
_cell.angle_beta   90.00
_cell.angle_gamma   90.00
#
_symmetry.space_group_name_H-M   'P 1'
#
loop_
_entity.id
_entity.type
_entity.pdbx_description
1 polymer ?
#
loop_
_entity_poly.entity_id
_entity_poly.type
_entity_poly.pdbx_seq_one_letter_code
_entity_poly.pdbx_strand_id
1 'polypeptide(L)'
;MFFINRVPKQPSSQLPSRVIQAIAAGDYATACDALQAMSCTPKQRDVLGVCFIRAGRFQSAVELYKSMCLLHNTTMLRPGIEDSVKINYATAVLLAGRPSGALEILADVVNHSNDEELVLRTAIKEWERSLSFWQRLDWRLNRIQPPNTCVTINGTLGMLPSGLLESASSSRPESDAEQTPPPIAA
;
A
#
# COMPACT_ATOMS: atom_id res chain seq x y z
N MET A 1 3.02 49.13 -5.02
CA MET A 1 1.89 48.27 -4.61
C MET A 1 2.42 46.84 -4.54
N PHE A 2 2.79 46.35 -3.36
CA PHE A 2 3.40 45.03 -3.20
C PHE A 2 2.31 43.96 -3.11
N PHE A 3 2.26 43.05 -4.08
CA PHE A 3 1.44 41.85 -3.99
C PHE A 3 2.12 40.89 -3.00
N ILE A 4 1.49 40.69 -1.84
CA ILE A 4 1.86 39.63 -0.90
C ILE A 4 1.50 38.30 -1.58
N ASN A 5 2.51 37.64 -2.15
CA ASN A 5 2.42 36.24 -2.57
C ASN A 5 2.19 35.39 -1.31
N ARG A 6 0.93 35.07 -1.02
CA ARG A 6 0.59 34.00 -0.07
C ARG A 6 1.04 32.69 -0.70
N VAL A 7 2.19 32.18 -0.27
CA VAL A 7 2.58 30.79 -0.52
C VAL A 7 1.45 29.92 0.04
N PRO A 8 0.77 29.08 -0.76
CA PRO A 8 -0.23 28.18 -0.24
C PRO A 8 0.46 27.25 0.76
N LYS A 9 0.00 27.29 2.01
CA LYS A 9 0.43 26.40 3.09
C LYS A 9 0.20 24.98 2.56
N GLN A 10 1.29 24.26 2.23
CA GLN A 10 1.14 22.92 1.67
C GLN A 10 0.30 22.09 2.65
N PRO A 11 -0.76 21.40 2.18
CA PRO A 11 -1.49 20.49 3.04
C PRO A 11 -0.47 19.49 3.56
N SER A 12 -0.33 19.40 4.88
CA SER A 12 0.59 18.49 5.54
C SER A 12 0.44 17.12 4.87
N SER A 13 1.51 16.62 4.26
CA SER A 13 1.60 15.28 3.66
C SER A 13 1.43 14.14 4.68
N GLN A 14 1.01 14.49 5.90
CA GLN A 14 0.86 13.63 7.05
C GLN A 14 -0.53 13.00 7.05
N LEU A 15 -0.60 11.76 7.52
CA LEU A 15 -1.87 11.10 7.80
C LEU A 15 -2.50 11.73 9.04
N PRO A 16 -3.83 11.89 9.09
CA PRO A 16 -4.50 12.30 10.31
C PRO A 16 -4.24 11.29 11.43
N SER A 17 -4.11 11.76 12.67
CA SER A 17 -3.81 10.92 13.84
C SER A 17 -4.79 9.76 14.00
N ARG A 18 -6.08 9.96 13.68
CA ARG A 18 -7.11 8.90 13.70
C ARG A 18 -6.77 7.73 12.75
N VAL A 19 -6.22 8.02 11.58
CA VAL A 19 -5.86 7.00 10.58
C VAL A 19 -4.65 6.22 11.08
N ILE A 20 -3.65 6.93 11.62
CA ILE A 20 -2.45 6.30 12.18
C ILE A 20 -2.81 5.38 13.35
N GLN A 21 -3.64 5.85 14.28
CA GLN A 21 -4.12 5.06 15.41
C GLN A 21 -4.89 3.83 14.95
N ALA A 22 -5.80 3.97 13.97
CA ALA A 22 -6.54 2.86 13.41
C ALA A 22 -5.60 1.82 12.74
N ILE A 23 -4.64 2.27 11.93
CA ILE A 23 -3.63 1.40 11.30
C ILE A 23 -2.79 0.67 12.36
N ALA A 24 -2.35 1.37 13.40
CA ALA A 24 -1.55 0.80 14.50
C ALA A 24 -2.35 -0.23 15.31
N ALA A 25 -3.67 -0.02 15.47
CA ALA A 25 -4.58 -0.96 16.10
C ALA A 25 -4.99 -2.14 15.20
N GLY A 26 -4.58 -2.15 13.92
CA GLY A 26 -5.02 -3.14 12.93
C GLY A 26 -6.46 -2.94 12.44
N ASP A 27 -7.12 -1.84 12.80
CA ASP A 27 -8.46 -1.49 12.36
C ASP A 27 -8.43 -0.80 10.98
N TYR A 28 -8.22 -1.63 9.96
CA TYR A 28 -8.14 -1.16 8.58
C TYR A 28 -9.49 -0.70 8.03
N ALA A 29 -10.62 -1.13 8.59
CA ALA A 29 -11.94 -0.69 8.18
C ALA A 29 -12.14 0.80 8.54
N THR A 30 -11.89 1.16 9.80
CA THR A 30 -11.95 2.54 10.26
C THR A 30 -10.93 3.42 9.53
N ALA A 31 -9.72 2.90 9.29
CA ALA A 31 -8.71 3.62 8.51
C ALA A 31 -9.18 3.92 7.07
N CYS A 32 -9.82 2.95 6.40
CA CYS A 32 -10.39 3.14 5.06
C CYS A 32 -11.45 4.25 5.05
N ASP A 33 -12.44 4.18 5.94
CA ASP A 33 -13.55 5.14 5.98
C ASP A 33 -13.04 6.56 6.26
N ALA A 34 -12.07 6.67 7.17
CA ALA A 34 -11.43 7.94 7.50
C ALA A 34 -10.67 8.55 6.31
N LEU A 35 -10.03 7.72 5.47
CA LEU A 35 -9.31 8.16 4.27
C LEU A 35 -10.27 8.50 3.12
N GLN A 36 -11.31 7.70 2.89
CA GLN A 36 -12.30 7.93 1.83
C GLN A 36 -13.08 9.24 2.02
N ALA A 37 -13.33 9.64 3.27
CA ALA A 37 -14.02 10.90 3.59
C ALA A 37 -13.21 12.17 3.27
N MET A 38 -11.97 12.05 2.78
CA MET A 38 -11.05 13.16 2.56
C MET A 38 -10.55 13.22 1.11
N SER A 39 -10.19 14.43 0.65
CA SER A 39 -9.42 14.60 -0.58
C SER A 39 -8.02 14.02 -0.40
N CYS A 40 -7.78 12.80 -0.89
CA CYS A 40 -6.52 12.10 -0.71
C CYS A 40 -5.46 12.52 -1.73
N THR A 41 -4.28 12.92 -1.23
CA THR A 41 -3.04 13.00 -2.01
C THR A 41 -2.64 11.61 -2.57
N PRO A 42 -1.78 11.51 -3.60
CA PRO A 42 -1.35 10.22 -4.14
C PRO A 42 -0.80 9.25 -3.09
N LYS A 43 -0.01 9.75 -2.13
CA LYS A 43 0.52 8.94 -1.02
C LYS A 43 -0.58 8.44 -0.08
N GLN A 44 -1.56 9.28 0.24
CA GLN A 44 -2.71 8.87 1.06
C GLN A 44 -3.61 7.87 0.32
N ARG A 45 -3.73 7.97 -1.00
CA ARG A 45 -4.43 6.96 -1.82
C ARG A 45 -3.68 5.62 -1.81
N ASP A 46 -2.36 5.62 -1.85
CA ASP A 46 -1.58 4.38 -1.71
C ASP A 46 -1.81 3.73 -0.32
N VAL A 47 -1.77 4.52 0.76
CA VAL A 47 -2.13 4.03 2.10
C VAL A 47 -3.54 3.45 2.15
N LEU A 48 -4.51 4.13 1.53
CA LEU A 48 -5.88 3.61 1.41
C LEU A 48 -5.92 2.27 0.66
N GLY A 49 -5.14 2.13 -0.41
CA GLY A 49 -5.00 0.88 -1.16
C GLY A 49 -4.46 -0.26 -0.30
N VAL A 50 -3.41 -0.01 0.48
CA VAL A 50 -2.89 -0.99 1.45
C VAL A 50 -3.93 -1.33 2.52
N CYS A 51 -4.68 -0.35 3.03
CA CYS A 51 -5.76 -0.61 3.98
C CYS A 51 -6.86 -1.49 3.37
N PHE A 52 -7.23 -1.28 2.11
CA PHE A 52 -8.17 -2.17 1.42
C PHE A 52 -7.63 -3.59 1.29
N ILE A 53 -6.35 -3.75 0.93
CA ILE A 53 -5.70 -5.06 0.85
C ILE A 53 -5.78 -5.76 2.22
N ARG A 54 -5.36 -5.08 3.29
CA ARG A 54 -5.32 -5.67 4.64
C ARG A 54 -6.71 -5.91 5.25
N ALA A 55 -7.72 -5.15 4.82
CA ALA A 55 -9.12 -5.37 5.16
C ALA A 55 -9.81 -6.47 4.32
N GLY A 56 -9.09 -7.14 3.41
CA GLY A 56 -9.67 -8.17 2.52
C GLY A 56 -10.53 -7.61 1.37
N ARG A 57 -10.53 -6.29 1.15
CA ARG A 57 -11.32 -5.61 0.11
C ARG A 57 -10.55 -5.52 -1.22
N PHE A 58 -10.14 -6.67 -1.75
CA PHE A 58 -9.18 -6.74 -2.87
C PHE A 58 -9.68 -6.06 -4.14
N GLN A 59 -10.97 -6.20 -4.50
CA GLN A 59 -11.51 -5.55 -5.70
C GLN A 59 -11.48 -4.02 -5.59
N SER A 60 -11.80 -3.47 -4.41
CA SER A 60 -11.70 -2.02 -4.17
C SER A 60 -10.25 -1.53 -4.27
N ALA A 61 -9.28 -2.33 -3.79
CA ALA A 61 -7.87 -2.02 -3.95
C ALA A 61 -7.46 -2.04 -5.44
N VAL A 62 -7.89 -3.03 -6.22
CA VAL A 62 -7.62 -3.13 -7.66
C VAL A 62 -8.17 -1.91 -8.40
N GLU A 63 -9.41 -1.51 -8.14
CA GLU A 63 -10.01 -0.34 -8.78
C GLU A 63 -9.27 0.96 -8.43
N LEU A 64 -8.90 1.12 -7.16
CA LEU A 64 -8.14 2.28 -6.70
C LEU A 64 -6.77 2.34 -7.39
N TYR A 65 -5.99 1.28 -7.34
CA TYR A 65 -4.68 1.25 -7.97
C TYR A 65 -4.76 1.33 -9.49
N LYS A 66 -5.77 0.74 -10.13
CA LYS A 66 -6.01 0.91 -11.56
C LYS A 66 -6.19 2.39 -11.92
N SER A 67 -6.96 3.14 -11.13
CA SER A 67 -7.16 4.59 -11.34
C SER A 67 -5.89 5.43 -11.15
N MET A 68 -4.96 4.96 -10.31
CA MET A 68 -3.68 5.63 -10.06
C MET A 68 -2.62 5.25 -11.09
N CYS A 69 -2.58 3.97 -11.44
CA CYS A 69 -1.45 3.35 -12.11
C CYS A 69 -1.59 3.27 -13.61
N LEU A 70 -2.80 3.17 -14.15
CA LEU A 70 -2.99 3.08 -15.59
C LEU A 70 -3.17 4.43 -16.25
N LEU A 71 -2.77 4.53 -17.52
CA LEU A 71 -3.22 5.62 -18.37
C LEU A 71 -4.73 5.47 -18.65
N HIS A 72 -5.41 6.60 -18.78
CA HIS A 72 -6.86 6.61 -19.03
C HIS A 72 -7.19 5.81 -20.29
N ASN A 73 -8.18 4.92 -20.17
CA ASN A 73 -8.64 4.03 -21.25
C ASN A 73 -7.58 3.10 -21.85
N THR A 74 -6.51 2.78 -21.12
CA THR A 74 -5.52 1.78 -21.54
C THR A 74 -5.25 0.73 -20.46
N THR A 75 -4.51 -0.30 -20.83
CA THR A 75 -3.94 -1.30 -19.91
C THR A 75 -2.48 -0.99 -19.56
N MET A 76 -1.93 0.12 -20.04
CA MET A 76 -0.52 0.48 -19.88
C MET A 76 -0.32 1.24 -18.56
N LEU A 77 0.72 0.85 -17.81
CA LEU A 77 1.12 1.60 -16.63
C LEU A 77 1.65 2.98 -17.02
N ARG A 78 1.31 3.98 -16.20
CA ARG A 78 1.83 5.33 -16.33
C ARG A 78 3.32 5.35 -15.96
N PRO A 79 4.17 6.01 -16.76
CA PRO A 79 5.59 6.13 -16.44
C PRO A 79 5.79 7.00 -15.18
N GLY A 80 6.86 6.73 -14.43
CA GLY A 80 7.26 7.51 -13.26
C GLY A 80 6.49 7.19 -11.97
N ILE A 81 5.67 6.14 -11.95
CA ILE A 81 5.08 5.61 -10.71
C ILE A 81 6.15 4.86 -9.93
N GLU A 82 6.18 5.12 -8.62
CA GLU A 82 7.06 4.41 -7.69
C GLU A 82 6.79 2.90 -7.71
N ASP A 83 7.86 2.10 -7.71
CA ASP A 83 7.76 0.64 -7.77
C ASP A 83 6.99 0.06 -6.58
N SER A 84 7.00 0.72 -5.41
CA SER A 84 6.20 0.35 -4.24
C SER A 84 4.69 0.32 -4.54
N VAL A 85 4.19 1.33 -5.26
CA VAL A 85 2.78 1.43 -5.66
C VAL A 85 2.45 0.34 -6.68
N LYS A 86 3.37 0.02 -7.60
CA LYS A 86 3.19 -1.10 -8.55
C LYS A 86 3.13 -2.45 -7.84
N ILE A 87 4.00 -2.68 -6.86
CA ILE A 87 4.02 -3.91 -6.05
C ILE A 87 2.71 -4.03 -5.25
N ASN A 88 2.22 -2.94 -4.65
CA ASN A 88 0.91 -2.92 -3.99
C ASN A 88 -0.24 -3.22 -4.97
N TYR A 89 -0.18 -2.66 -6.19
CA TYR A 89 -1.16 -2.97 -7.23
C TYR A 89 -1.13 -4.44 -7.64
N ALA A 90 0.07 -4.99 -7.88
CA ALA A 90 0.25 -6.40 -8.18
C ALA A 90 -0.26 -7.29 -7.04
N THR A 91 -0.04 -6.90 -5.78
CA THR A 91 -0.56 -7.59 -4.60
C THR A 91 -2.09 -7.63 -4.61
N ALA A 92 -2.74 -6.49 -4.85
CA ALA A 92 -4.20 -6.42 -4.93
C ALA A 92 -4.76 -7.31 -6.06
N VAL A 93 -4.13 -7.27 -7.24
CA VAL A 93 -4.53 -8.07 -8.40
C VAL A 93 -4.34 -9.57 -8.14
N LEU A 94 -3.24 -9.95 -7.49
CA LEU A 94 -2.97 -11.33 -7.11
C LEU A 94 -4.03 -11.88 -6.15
N LEU A 95 -4.31 -11.13 -5.08
CA LEU A 95 -5.31 -11.50 -4.06
C LEU A 95 -6.74 -11.45 -4.57
N ALA A 96 -7.01 -10.66 -5.61
CA ALA A 96 -8.26 -10.69 -6.37
C ALA A 96 -8.39 -11.91 -7.30
N GLY A 97 -7.46 -12.87 -7.23
CA GLY A 97 -7.47 -14.13 -7.97
C GLY A 97 -6.96 -13.99 -9.41
N ARG A 98 -6.11 -12.99 -9.70
CA ARG A 98 -5.63 -12.70 -11.06
C ARG A 98 -4.10 -12.77 -11.20
N PRO A 99 -3.46 -13.94 -11.02
CA PRO A 99 -2.00 -14.05 -11.04
C PRO A 99 -1.34 -13.61 -12.35
N SER A 100 -1.99 -13.74 -13.53
CA SER A 100 -1.39 -13.25 -14.78
C SER A 100 -1.24 -11.74 -14.78
N GLY A 101 -2.30 -11.02 -14.40
CA GLY A 101 -2.26 -9.56 -14.31
C GLY A 101 -1.26 -9.07 -13.27
N ALA A 102 -1.10 -9.81 -12.16
CA ALA A 102 -0.06 -9.51 -11.18
C ALA A 102 1.35 -9.66 -11.78
N LEU A 103 1.62 -10.74 -12.53
CA LEU A 103 2.90 -10.94 -13.20
C LEU A 103 3.21 -9.86 -14.25
N GLU A 104 2.19 -9.43 -15.00
CA GLU A 104 2.30 -8.34 -15.97
C GLU A 104 2.73 -7.04 -15.28
N ILE A 105 2.08 -6.67 -14.17
CA ILE A 105 2.45 -5.47 -13.39
C ILE A 105 3.87 -5.61 -12.82
N LEU A 106 4.25 -6.79 -12.31
CA LEU A 106 5.58 -7.02 -11.77
C LEU A 106 6.67 -6.99 -12.85
N ALA A 107 6.34 -7.21 -14.12
CA ALA A 107 7.32 -7.08 -15.21
C ALA A 107 7.76 -5.63 -15.44
N ASP A 108 6.94 -4.66 -15.02
CA ASP A 108 7.22 -3.22 -15.15
C ASP A 108 7.89 -2.61 -13.90
N VAL A 109 8.20 -3.42 -12.89
CA VAL A 109 9.00 -3.01 -11.72
C VAL A 109 10.47 -2.98 -12.14
N VAL A 110 11.14 -1.84 -11.96
CA VAL A 110 12.52 -1.65 -12.44
C VAL A 110 13.53 -2.09 -11.39
N ASN A 111 13.23 -1.82 -10.11
CA ASN A 111 14.09 -2.18 -9.01
C ASN A 111 13.72 -3.55 -8.41
N HIS A 112 14.37 -4.60 -8.91
CA HIS A 112 14.17 -5.97 -8.46
C HIS A 112 14.77 -6.31 -7.08
N SER A 113 15.36 -5.33 -6.40
CA SER A 113 15.91 -5.51 -5.04
C SER A 113 14.85 -5.39 -3.95
N ASN A 114 13.57 -5.29 -4.31
CA ASN A 114 12.48 -5.23 -3.35
C ASN A 114 12.11 -6.65 -2.88
N ASP A 115 12.36 -6.96 -1.61
CA ASP A 115 12.02 -8.24 -1.00
C ASP A 115 10.55 -8.63 -1.24
N GLU A 116 9.64 -7.65 -1.27
CA GLU A 116 8.21 -7.91 -1.47
C GLU A 116 7.83 -8.28 -2.90
N GLU A 117 8.56 -7.80 -3.91
CA GLU A 117 8.40 -8.32 -5.27
C GLU A 117 8.76 -9.80 -5.30
N LEU A 118 9.87 -10.17 -4.65
CA LEU A 118 10.34 -11.55 -4.60
C LEU A 118 9.33 -12.45 -3.87
N VAL A 119 8.73 -11.97 -2.79
CA VAL A 119 7.66 -12.67 -2.06
C VAL A 119 6.48 -12.95 -2.98
N LEU A 120 5.99 -11.95 -3.73
CA LEU A 120 4.88 -12.15 -4.67
C LEU A 120 5.20 -13.14 -5.78
N ARG A 121 6.39 -13.03 -6.40
CA ARG A 121 6.83 -13.97 -7.44
C ARG A 121 6.96 -15.39 -6.90
N THR A 122 7.42 -15.53 -5.66
CA THR A 122 7.55 -16.83 -5.00
C THR A 122 6.19 -17.42 -4.69
N ALA A 123 5.26 -16.64 -4.15
CA ALA A 123 3.89 -17.05 -3.91
C ALA A 123 3.19 -17.54 -5.19
N ILE A 124 3.36 -16.82 -6.31
CA ILE A 124 2.83 -17.24 -7.62
C ILE A 124 3.47 -18.55 -8.09
N LYS A 125 4.78 -18.73 -7.91
CA LYS A 125 5.47 -19.98 -8.26
C LYS A 125 5.02 -21.17 -7.40
N GLU A 126 4.79 -20.95 -6.11
CA GLU A 126 4.27 -21.98 -5.21
C GLU A 126 2.85 -22.37 -5.57
N TRP A 127 2.00 -21.39 -5.86
CA TRP A 127 0.68 -21.63 -6.41
C TRP A 127 0.73 -22.41 -7.73
N GLU A 128 1.60 -22.05 -8.67
CA GLU A 128 1.78 -22.79 -9.93
C GLU A 128 2.18 -24.27 -9.69
N ARG A 129 3.01 -24.52 -8.66
CA ARG A 129 3.39 -25.89 -8.25
C ARG A 129 2.24 -26.67 -7.65
N SER A 130 1.25 -26.00 -7.05
CA SER A 130 0.04 -26.65 -6.52
C SER A 130 -0.94 -27.08 -7.62
N LEU A 131 -0.81 -26.53 -8.84
CA LEU A 131 -1.68 -26.89 -9.96
C LEU A 131 -1.45 -28.33 -10.42
N SER A 132 -2.54 -28.97 -10.88
CA SER A 132 -2.46 -30.26 -11.59
C SER A 132 -1.62 -30.11 -12.87
N PHE A 133 -1.08 -31.22 -13.35
CA PHE A 133 -0.21 -31.24 -14.53
C PHE A 133 -0.82 -30.50 -15.73
N TRP A 134 -2.10 -30.76 -16.03
CA TRP A 134 -2.81 -30.13 -17.15
C TRP A 134 -3.06 -28.65 -16.94
N GLN A 135 -3.49 -28.24 -15.73
CA GLN A 135 -3.68 -26.82 -15.41
C GLN A 135 -2.36 -26.05 -15.47
N ARG A 136 -1.25 -26.67 -15.02
CA ARG A 136 0.08 -26.07 -15.10
C ARG A 136 0.53 -25.90 -16.54
N LEU A 137 0.28 -26.90 -17.40
CA LEU A 137 0.60 -26.81 -18.82
C LEU A 137 -0.22 -25.70 -19.50
N ASP A 138 -1.54 -25.67 -19.26
CA ASP A 138 -2.45 -24.66 -19.81
C ASP A 138 -2.11 -23.24 -19.32
N TRP A 139 -1.77 -23.10 -18.03
CA TRP A 139 -1.25 -21.85 -17.47
C TRP A 139 0.05 -21.39 -18.15
N ARG A 140 1.00 -22.30 -18.40
CA ARG A 140 2.28 -21.95 -19.03
C ARG A 140 2.15 -21.55 -20.49
N LEU A 141 1.24 -22.20 -21.22
CA LEU A 141 1.06 -21.96 -22.66
C LEU A 141 0.09 -20.81 -22.93
N ASN A 142 -1.05 -20.79 -22.26
CA ASN A 142 -2.16 -19.89 -22.56
C ASN A 142 -2.40 -18.81 -21.49
N ARG A 143 -1.68 -18.86 -20.36
CA ARG A 143 -1.94 -18.00 -19.18
C ARG A 143 -3.39 -18.10 -18.66
N ILE A 144 -4.07 -19.20 -18.97
CA ILE A 144 -5.44 -19.46 -18.51
C ILE A 144 -5.38 -19.81 -17.03
N GLN A 145 -6.16 -19.08 -16.25
CA GLN A 145 -6.23 -19.23 -14.81
C GLN A 145 -7.35 -20.23 -14.48
N PRO A 146 -7.10 -21.21 -13.59
CA PRO A 146 -8.16 -22.09 -13.12
C PRO A 146 -9.24 -21.29 -12.36
N PRO A 147 -10.50 -21.74 -12.38
CA PRO A 147 -11.56 -21.10 -11.63
C PRO A 147 -11.26 -21.13 -10.13
N ASN A 148 -11.67 -20.08 -9.40
CA ASN A 148 -11.43 -19.94 -7.96
C ASN A 148 -9.95 -19.96 -7.56
N THR A 149 -9.09 -19.35 -8.39
CA THR A 149 -7.66 -19.18 -8.07
C THR A 149 -7.49 -18.43 -6.75
N CYS A 150 -6.83 -19.07 -5.79
CA CYS A 150 -6.44 -18.48 -4.52
C CYS A 150 -4.92 -18.61 -4.38
N VAL A 151 -4.22 -17.47 -4.30
CA VAL A 151 -2.78 -17.43 -4.04
C VAL A 151 -2.58 -16.95 -2.62
N THR A 152 -1.98 -17.79 -1.79
CA THR A 152 -1.62 -17.46 -0.41
C THR A 152 -0.29 -16.72 -0.39
N ILE A 153 -0.27 -15.53 0.20
CA ILE A 153 0.97 -14.78 0.44
C ILE A 153 1.33 -14.95 1.91
N ASN A 154 2.48 -15.56 2.17
CA ASN A 154 3.02 -15.69 3.53
C ASN A 154 3.84 -14.42 3.84
N GLY A 155 3.23 -13.41 4.44
CA GLY A 155 3.93 -12.16 4.78
C GLY A 155 3.00 -10.98 5.02
N THR A 156 3.60 -9.80 5.22
CA THR A 156 2.85 -8.54 5.39
C THR A 156 2.24 -8.13 4.05
N LEU A 157 0.91 -7.97 4.01
CA LEU A 157 0.22 -7.60 2.77
C LEU A 157 0.36 -6.10 2.50
N GLY A 158 1.07 -5.77 1.41
CA GLY A 158 1.28 -4.41 0.93
C GLY A 158 2.27 -3.60 1.76
N MET A 159 3.04 -2.76 1.06
CA MET A 159 4.02 -1.85 1.63
C MET A 159 3.38 -0.49 1.93
N LEU A 160 3.51 -0.05 3.18
CA LEU A 160 3.14 1.32 3.53
C LEU A 160 4.29 2.27 3.14
N PRO A 161 4.00 3.50 2.68
CA PRO A 161 5.04 4.46 2.35
C PRO A 161 5.86 4.83 3.58
N SER A 162 7.18 4.71 3.49
CA SER A 162 8.12 5.09 4.55
C SER A 162 7.97 6.57 4.91
N GLY A 163 8.09 6.90 6.21
CA GLY A 163 7.99 8.26 6.74
C GLY A 163 6.58 8.78 7.08
N LEU A 164 5.51 8.09 6.66
CA LEU A 164 4.13 8.51 7.00
C LEU A 164 3.70 8.13 8.43
N LEU A 165 4.25 7.05 8.98
CA LEU A 165 3.95 6.58 10.34
C LEU A 165 4.97 7.08 11.38
N GLU A 166 6.19 7.37 10.93
CA GLU A 166 7.34 7.73 11.78
C GLU A 166 7.22 9.14 12.37
N SER A 167 6.49 10.03 11.68
CA SER A 167 6.18 11.38 12.20
C SER A 167 5.16 11.38 13.33
N ALA A 168 4.44 10.26 13.55
CA ALA A 168 3.46 10.15 14.63
C ALA A 168 4.11 9.73 15.96
N SER A 169 5.15 8.89 15.92
CA SER A 169 5.88 8.43 17.11
C SER A 169 6.74 9.52 17.75
N SER A 170 7.14 10.55 16.99
CA SER A 170 7.90 11.70 17.49
C SER A 170 7.07 12.72 18.29
N SER A 171 5.75 12.52 18.42
CA SER A 171 4.84 13.41 19.16
C SER A 171 4.42 12.83 20.53
N ARG A 172 5.29 12.05 21.16
CA ARG A 172 5.13 11.69 22.58
C ARG A 172 5.46 12.95 23.40
N PRO A 173 4.52 13.52 24.17
CA PRO A 173 4.86 14.65 25.02
C PRO A 173 5.93 14.18 25.99
N GLU A 174 7.05 14.90 25.98
CA GLU A 174 8.06 14.84 27.01
C GLU A 174 7.34 15.05 28.33
N SER A 175 7.20 13.97 29.09
CA SER A 175 6.64 13.98 30.43
C SER A 175 7.49 14.95 31.24
N ASP A 176 6.89 16.05 31.66
CA ASP A 176 7.42 16.99 32.65
C ASP A 176 7.89 16.19 33.88
N ALA A 177 9.18 15.87 33.90
CA ALA A 177 9.85 15.26 35.03
C ALA A 177 10.54 16.37 35.81
N GLU A 178 9.89 16.71 36.92
CA GLU A 178 10.53 16.94 38.21
C GLU A 178 11.21 18.29 38.42
N GLN A 179 10.38 19.25 38.80
CA GLN A 179 10.79 20.50 39.42
C GLN A 179 11.22 20.23 40.87
N THR A 180 12.52 20.03 41.08
CA THR A 180 13.14 19.92 42.40
C THR A 180 12.99 21.24 43.16
N PRO A 181 12.41 21.28 44.39
CA PRO A 181 12.35 22.52 45.17
C PRO A 181 13.73 22.88 45.76
N PRO A 182 14.05 24.19 45.90
CA PRO A 182 15.35 24.64 46.37
C PRO A 182 15.56 24.37 47.87
N PRO A 183 16.83 24.23 48.32
CA PRO A 183 17.15 23.96 49.72
C PRO A 183 16.84 25.17 50.60
N ILE A 184 16.19 24.90 51.73
CA ILE A 184 15.93 25.86 52.80
C ILE A 184 17.25 26.13 53.52
N ALA A 185 17.71 27.37 53.49
CA ALA A 185 18.87 27.84 54.25
C ALA A 185 18.55 27.88 55.75
N ALA A 186 19.49 27.40 56.56
CA ALA A 186 19.50 27.54 58.02
C ALA A 186 20.60 28.53 58.43
#